data_AF-A0A9P7CS36-F1
#
_entry.id   AF-A0A9P7CS36-F1
#
_cell.length_a   1.000
_cell.length_b   1.000
_cell.length_c   1.000
_cell.angle_alpha   90.00
_cell.angle_beta   90.00
_cell.angle_gamma   90.00
#
_symmetry.space_group_name_H-M   'P 1'
#
loop_
_entity.id
_entity.type
_entity.pdbx_description
1 polymer ?
#
loop_
_entity_poly.entity_id
_entity_poly.type
_entity_poly.pdbx_seq_one_letter_code
_entity_poly.pdbx_strand_id
1 'polypeptide(L)'
;MATKTAYKRLTKEYLAIQANPPPFITAKPLESNILEWHYVIQGPPDSPYAGGEYYGRLNFPAEYPYKPPSIRMITPSGRFQPDTRLCLTMSDFHPSLWNPSWSVSTILNGLLSFMVSEETTTGSIKTSTAEKKIYAAKAHLWNLRHQKFREVFPELCTVDLNKLPTVDNPPSSLTKRNTSKGVTAVTEQTESEQGQEQGITHTAVIHLNGLSPV
;
A
#
# COMPACT_ATOMS: atom_id res chain seq x y z
N MET A 1 32.56 -8.97 1.97
CA MET A 1 32.09 -10.13 2.75
C MET A 1 31.45 -9.64 4.06
N ALA A 2 30.39 -10.27 4.52
CA ALA A 2 29.73 -9.90 5.79
C ALA A 2 30.64 -10.19 6.99
N THR A 3 30.57 -9.35 8.03
CA THR A 3 31.14 -9.72 9.33
C THR A 3 30.36 -10.87 9.95
N LYS A 4 30.98 -11.62 10.86
CA LYS A 4 30.29 -12.71 11.60
C LYS A 4 29.04 -12.19 12.33
N THR A 5 29.13 -10.98 12.89
CA THR A 5 28.01 -10.31 13.57
C THR A 5 26.87 -9.99 12.62
N ALA A 6 27.16 -9.38 11.46
CA ALA A 6 26.14 -9.08 10.44
C ALA A 6 25.45 -10.36 9.95
N TYR A 7 26.23 -11.40 9.64
CA TYR A 7 25.70 -12.67 9.20
C TYR A 7 24.76 -13.28 10.23
N LYS A 8 25.19 -13.37 11.50
CA LYS A 8 24.37 -13.92 12.59
C LYS A 8 23.09 -13.11 12.81
N ARG A 9 23.19 -11.77 12.78
CA ARG A 9 22.05 -10.88 12.95
C ARG A 9 21.03 -11.06 11.81
N LEU A 10 21.45 -10.97 10.56
CA LEU A 10 20.56 -11.07 9.40
C LEU A 10 19.94 -12.47 9.28
N THR A 11 20.69 -13.52 9.62
CA THR A 11 20.13 -14.88 9.69
C THR A 11 18.97 -14.96 10.69
N LYS A 12 19.16 -14.40 11.90
CA LYS A 12 18.10 -14.36 12.92
C LYS A 12 16.89 -13.56 12.46
N GLU A 13 17.10 -12.43 11.77
CA GLU A 13 16.00 -11.62 11.25
C GLU A 13 15.23 -12.33 10.14
N TYR A 14 15.91 -13.09 9.28
CA TYR A 14 15.23 -13.86 8.25
C TYR A 14 14.34 -14.93 8.87
N LEU A 15 14.83 -15.67 9.86
CA LEU A 15 14.02 -16.62 10.62
C LEU A 15 12.82 -15.95 11.32
N ALA A 16 13.02 -14.74 11.86
CA ALA A 16 11.93 -13.99 12.50
C ALA A 16 10.84 -13.59 11.49
N ILE A 17 11.22 -13.14 10.28
CA ILE A 17 10.28 -12.80 9.20
C ILE A 17 9.53 -14.05 8.71
N GLN A 18 10.21 -15.19 8.60
CA GLN A 18 9.57 -16.44 8.22
C GLN A 18 8.53 -16.90 9.27
N ALA A 19 8.86 -16.76 10.55
CA ALA A 19 7.96 -17.13 11.63
C ALA A 19 6.77 -16.15 11.79
N ASN A 20 7.00 -14.85 11.59
CA ASN A 20 6.00 -13.80 11.73
C ASN A 20 6.13 -12.79 10.58
N PRO A 21 5.58 -13.11 9.39
CA PRO A 21 5.69 -12.23 8.24
C PRO A 21 4.96 -10.90 8.50
N PRO A 22 5.60 -9.74 8.26
CA PRO A 22 4.91 -8.47 8.37
C PRO A 22 3.77 -8.37 7.34
N PRO A 23 2.62 -7.78 7.69
CA PRO A 23 1.52 -7.60 6.74
C PRO A 23 1.99 -6.86 5.48
N PHE A 24 1.49 -7.29 4.32
CA PHE A 24 1.80 -6.72 3.00
C PHE A 24 3.28 -6.80 2.57
N ILE A 25 4.16 -7.47 3.32
CA ILE A 25 5.59 -7.46 3.05
C ILE A 25 6.11 -8.89 2.92
N THR A 26 6.75 -9.18 1.81
CA THR A 26 7.59 -10.38 1.63
C THR A 26 9.03 -9.95 1.49
N ALA A 27 9.97 -10.59 2.20
CA ALA A 27 11.38 -10.27 2.09
C ALA A 27 12.27 -11.49 2.32
N LYS A 28 13.37 -11.59 1.56
CA LYS A 28 14.38 -12.64 1.73
C LYS A 28 15.79 -12.17 1.33
N PRO A 29 16.85 -12.68 1.99
CA PRO A 29 18.22 -12.46 1.55
C PRO A 29 18.48 -13.15 0.20
N LEU A 30 19.42 -12.62 -0.56
CA LEU A 30 19.99 -13.34 -1.70
C LEU A 30 20.85 -14.51 -1.17
N GLU A 31 20.66 -15.70 -1.72
CA GLU A 31 21.37 -16.91 -1.27
C GLU A 31 22.89 -16.77 -1.34
N SER A 32 23.39 -16.11 -2.39
CA SER A 32 24.82 -15.86 -2.60
C SER A 32 25.38 -14.69 -1.78
N ASN A 33 24.52 -13.83 -1.21
CA ASN A 33 24.94 -12.66 -0.47
C ASN A 33 23.89 -12.22 0.57
N ILE A 34 24.08 -12.62 1.82
CA ILE A 34 23.18 -12.25 2.92
C ILE A 34 23.07 -10.73 3.17
N LEU A 35 24.03 -9.93 2.68
CA LEU A 35 23.98 -8.46 2.80
C LEU A 35 23.09 -7.79 1.76
N GLU A 36 22.61 -8.55 0.77
CA GLU A 36 21.63 -8.06 -0.18
C GLU A 36 20.31 -8.76 0.08
N TRP A 37 19.30 -7.97 0.44
CA TRP A 37 17.94 -8.47 0.61
C TRP A 37 17.04 -7.89 -0.44
N HIS A 38 16.09 -8.69 -0.85
CA HIS A 38 15.04 -8.31 -1.76
C HIS A 38 13.72 -8.34 -1.03
N TYR A 39 12.83 -7.44 -1.39
CA TYR A 39 11.52 -7.35 -0.79
C TYR A 39 10.45 -7.04 -1.83
N VAL A 40 9.21 -7.35 -1.49
CA VAL A 40 8.00 -6.96 -2.21
C VAL A 40 7.04 -6.38 -1.19
N ILE A 41 6.59 -5.15 -1.46
CA ILE A 41 5.50 -4.51 -0.73
C ILE A 41 4.23 -4.63 -1.57
N GLN A 42 3.17 -5.19 -1.01
CA GLN A 42 1.83 -5.15 -1.58
C GLN A 42 1.17 -3.83 -1.18
N GLY A 43 0.58 -3.12 -2.13
CA GLY A 43 -0.10 -1.86 -1.85
C GLY A 43 -1.34 -2.07 -0.97
N PRO A 44 -1.48 -1.37 0.17
CA PRO A 44 -2.65 -1.50 1.04
C PRO A 44 -3.98 -1.15 0.34
N PRO A 45 -5.11 -1.80 0.68
CA PRO A 45 -6.41 -1.59 0.03
C PRO A 45 -6.92 -0.14 0.03
N ASP A 46 -6.63 0.62 1.10
CA ASP A 46 -7.09 2.00 1.28
C ASP A 46 -6.06 3.04 0.83
N SER A 47 -5.25 2.70 -0.18
CA SER A 47 -4.20 3.57 -0.71
C SER A 47 -4.24 3.66 -2.24
N PRO A 48 -3.61 4.69 -2.85
CA PRO A 48 -3.43 4.76 -4.30
C PRO A 48 -2.64 3.59 -4.90
N TYR A 49 -2.03 2.77 -4.04
CA TYR A 49 -1.15 1.65 -4.39
C TYR A 49 -1.87 0.29 -4.39
N ALA A 50 -3.14 0.25 -3.97
CA ALA A 50 -3.93 -0.97 -3.87
C ALA A 50 -3.83 -1.85 -5.13
N GLY A 51 -3.56 -3.15 -4.93
CA GLY A 51 -3.38 -4.12 -6.01
C GLY A 51 -2.02 -4.08 -6.71
N GLY A 52 -1.14 -3.14 -6.36
CA GLY A 52 0.24 -3.08 -6.84
C GLY A 52 1.20 -3.95 -6.03
N GLU A 53 2.26 -4.42 -6.69
CA GLU A 53 3.36 -5.19 -6.09
C GLU A 53 4.69 -4.48 -6.34
N TYR A 54 5.30 -3.96 -5.28
CA TYR A 54 6.45 -3.08 -5.37
C TYR A 54 7.71 -3.80 -4.90
N TYR A 55 8.45 -4.32 -5.86
CA TYR A 55 9.73 -4.98 -5.66
C TYR A 55 10.84 -3.95 -5.44
N GLY A 56 11.75 -4.27 -4.52
CA GLY A 56 12.91 -3.45 -4.21
C GLY A 56 14.00 -4.25 -3.49
N ARG A 57 15.06 -3.54 -3.09
CA ARG A 57 16.20 -4.14 -2.39
C ARG A 57 16.71 -3.30 -1.22
N LEU A 58 17.25 -3.99 -0.23
CA LEU A 58 18.06 -3.45 0.85
C LEU A 58 19.49 -3.91 0.64
N ASN A 59 20.46 -2.99 0.70
CA ASN A 59 21.87 -3.34 0.72
C ASN A 59 22.46 -2.98 2.08
N PHE A 60 22.84 -3.99 2.85
CA PHE A 60 23.42 -3.87 4.18
C PHE A 60 24.94 -3.68 4.09
N PRO A 61 25.53 -2.77 4.89
CA PRO A 61 26.96 -2.72 5.05
C PRO A 61 27.47 -3.93 5.86
N ALA A 62 28.76 -4.23 5.77
CA ALA A 62 29.36 -5.36 6.50
C ALA A 62 29.27 -5.18 8.02
N GLU A 63 29.13 -3.95 8.49
CA GLU A 63 29.01 -3.53 9.89
C GLU A 63 27.57 -3.54 10.42
N TYR A 64 26.58 -3.98 9.64
CA TYR A 64 25.22 -4.20 10.14
C TYR A 64 25.25 -5.11 11.39
N PRO A 65 24.51 -4.81 12.47
CA PRO A 65 23.47 -3.79 12.62
C PRO A 65 23.95 -2.41 13.11
N TYR A 66 25.26 -2.15 13.18
CA TYR A 66 25.76 -0.88 13.69
C TYR A 66 25.68 0.26 12.67
N LYS A 67 25.57 -0.07 11.38
CA LYS A 67 25.30 0.87 10.30
C LYS A 67 24.00 0.49 9.56
N PRO A 68 23.19 1.48 9.13
CA PRO A 68 21.94 1.27 8.40
C PRO A 68 22.17 0.70 6.99
N PRO A 69 21.16 0.06 6.38
CA PRO A 69 21.18 -0.28 4.96
C PRO A 69 20.90 0.92 4.06
N SER A 70 21.26 0.79 2.78
CA SER A 70 20.65 1.59 1.71
C SER A 70 19.34 0.94 1.25
N ILE A 71 18.35 1.76 0.89
CA ILE A 71 17.00 1.33 0.52
C ILE A 71 16.71 1.79 -0.91
N ARG A 72 16.18 0.89 -1.75
CA ARG A 72 15.76 1.21 -3.12
C ARG A 72 14.46 0.49 -3.46
N MET A 73 13.54 1.18 -4.13
CA MET A 73 12.39 0.57 -4.79
C MET A 73 12.68 0.46 -6.28
N ILE A 74 12.51 -0.72 -6.85
CA ILE A 74 12.86 -1.02 -8.24
C ILE A 74 11.61 -0.92 -9.13
N THR A 75 10.47 -1.42 -8.67
CA THR A 75 9.21 -1.29 -9.41
C THR A 75 8.76 0.18 -9.46
N PRO A 76 8.40 0.72 -10.64
CA PRO A 76 7.80 2.05 -10.75
C PRO A 76 6.50 2.14 -9.95
N SER A 77 6.45 3.06 -8.98
CA SER A 77 5.31 3.22 -8.06
C SER A 77 4.59 4.56 -8.19
N GLY A 78 5.18 5.52 -8.90
CA GLY A 78 4.74 6.92 -8.88
C GLY A 78 5.08 7.65 -7.57
N ARG A 79 5.72 6.99 -6.60
CA ARG A 79 6.15 7.55 -5.32
C ARG A 79 7.65 7.77 -5.24
N PHE A 80 8.41 6.80 -5.73
CA PHE A 80 9.86 6.82 -5.71
C PHE A 80 10.43 6.67 -7.12
N GLN A 81 11.53 7.36 -7.40
CA GLN A 81 12.31 7.16 -8.60
C GLN A 81 12.87 5.72 -8.58
N PRO A 82 12.61 4.91 -9.62
CA PRO A 82 13.08 3.52 -9.68
C PRO A 82 14.59 3.40 -9.48
N ASP A 83 14.99 2.38 -8.73
CA ASP A 83 16.37 2.00 -8.37
C ASP A 83 17.24 3.15 -7.86
N THR A 84 16.63 4.18 -7.27
CA THR A 84 17.33 5.30 -6.63
C THR A 84 17.39 5.10 -5.12
N ARG A 85 18.51 5.49 -4.49
CA ARG A 85 18.63 5.43 -3.02
C ARG A 85 17.60 6.36 -2.38
N LEU A 86 16.86 5.83 -1.42
CA LEU A 86 15.84 6.57 -0.68
C LEU A 86 16.43 7.07 0.64
N CYS A 87 16.25 8.36 0.91
CA CYS A 87 16.65 8.97 2.16
C CYS A 87 15.52 8.85 3.19
N LEU A 88 15.61 7.87 4.08
CA LEU A 88 14.70 7.70 5.21
C LEU A 88 15.52 7.75 6.51
N THR A 89 14.87 8.02 7.64
CA THR A 89 15.52 8.05 8.97
C THR A 89 16.25 6.75 9.31
N MET A 90 15.77 5.63 8.76
CA MET A 90 16.34 4.28 8.88
C MET A 90 17.31 3.89 7.75
N SER A 91 17.72 4.83 6.90
CA SER A 91 18.63 4.62 5.77
C SER A 91 20.04 5.14 6.06
N ASP A 92 20.98 4.76 5.19
CA ASP A 92 22.38 5.20 5.21
C ASP A 92 22.63 6.68 4.94
N PHE A 93 21.59 7.48 4.65
CA PHE A 93 21.69 8.93 4.67
C PHE A 93 21.76 9.54 6.09
N HIS A 94 21.25 8.83 7.10
CA HIS A 94 21.20 9.34 8.48
C HIS A 94 21.85 8.39 9.51
N PRO A 95 23.18 8.12 9.43
CA PRO A 95 23.85 7.20 10.35
C PRO A 95 23.73 7.58 11.83
N SER A 96 23.58 8.87 12.16
CA SER A 96 23.41 9.36 13.54
C SER A 96 22.01 9.11 14.11
N LEU A 97 21.00 8.93 13.27
CA LEU A 97 19.61 8.64 13.67
C LEU A 97 19.30 7.14 13.66
N TRP A 98 20.23 6.33 13.16
CA TRP A 98 20.07 4.89 13.08
C TRP A 98 20.04 4.25 14.46
N ASN A 99 19.04 3.39 14.69
CA ASN A 99 18.97 2.54 15.87
C ASN A 99 19.33 1.08 15.49
N PRO A 100 20.44 0.52 16.01
CA PRO A 100 20.84 -0.87 15.74
C PRO A 100 19.82 -1.93 16.13
N SER A 101 18.82 -1.58 16.94
CA SER A 101 17.73 -2.47 17.34
C SER A 101 16.63 -2.58 16.28
N TRP A 102 16.58 -1.68 15.29
CA TRP A 102 15.63 -1.79 14.19
C TRP A 102 15.94 -3.01 13.33
N SER A 103 14.92 -3.85 13.15
CA SER A 103 14.99 -5.05 12.32
C SER A 103 14.67 -4.74 10.86
N VAL A 104 14.97 -5.65 9.94
CA VAL A 104 14.48 -5.61 8.55
C VAL A 104 12.97 -5.39 8.50
N SER A 105 12.20 -6.05 9.37
CA SER A 105 10.75 -5.85 9.45
C SER A 105 10.39 -4.42 9.83
N THR A 106 11.10 -3.82 10.78
CA THR A 106 10.89 -2.42 11.19
C THR A 106 11.22 -1.47 10.04
N ILE A 107 12.31 -1.73 9.31
CA ILE A 107 12.74 -0.92 8.16
C ILE A 107 11.69 -0.95 7.04
N LEU A 108 11.21 -2.14 6.69
CA LEU A 108 10.24 -2.30 5.60
C LEU A 108 8.85 -1.76 5.97
N ASN A 109 8.43 -1.90 7.23
CA ASN A 109 7.22 -1.23 7.72
C ASN A 109 7.36 0.30 7.67
N GLY A 110 8.53 0.84 8.06
CA GLY A 110 8.81 2.27 7.95
C GLY A 110 8.79 2.77 6.50
N LEU A 111 9.34 1.99 5.56
CA LEU A 111 9.25 2.28 4.13
C LEU A 111 7.80 2.27 3.63
N LEU A 112 6.99 1.28 4.02
CA LEU A 112 5.57 1.21 3.65
C LEU A 112 4.80 2.42 4.22
N SER A 113 5.01 2.78 5.50
CA SER A 113 4.40 3.96 6.10
C SER A 113 4.77 5.25 5.36
N PHE A 114 6.04 5.40 4.95
CA PHE A 114 6.48 6.56 4.16
C PHE A 114 5.93 6.53 2.73
N MET A 115 5.74 5.33 2.15
CA MET A 115 5.18 5.16 0.82
C MET A 115 3.75 5.71 0.75
N VAL A 116 2.95 5.50 1.79
CA VAL A 116 1.55 5.97 1.86
C VAL A 116 1.39 7.40 2.40
N SER A 117 2.47 8.07 2.79
CA SER A 117 2.45 9.47 3.20
C SER A 117 2.73 10.43 2.05
N GLU A 118 2.52 11.72 2.30
CA GLU A 118 2.77 12.82 1.34
C GLU A 118 4.13 13.52 1.55
N GLU A 119 4.97 13.01 2.47
CA GLU A 119 6.28 13.60 2.77
C GLU A 119 7.21 13.52 1.55
N THR A 120 8.17 14.45 1.40
CA THR A 120 9.14 14.38 0.29
C THR A 120 10.53 14.12 0.84
N THR A 121 11.27 13.25 0.17
CA THR A 121 12.67 12.97 0.47
C THR A 121 13.50 12.69 -0.79
N THR A 122 14.82 12.58 -0.67
CA THR A 122 15.69 12.16 -1.77
C THR A 122 15.21 10.84 -2.38
N GLY A 123 15.05 10.84 -3.70
CA GLY A 123 14.50 9.70 -4.44
C GLY A 123 12.98 9.68 -4.54
N SER A 124 12.26 10.64 -3.93
CA SER A 124 10.82 10.80 -4.17
C SER A 124 10.54 11.45 -5.52
N ILE A 125 9.40 11.10 -6.12
CA ILE A 125 8.82 11.78 -7.28
C ILE A 125 7.40 12.21 -6.97
N LYS A 126 6.88 13.18 -7.73
CA LYS A 126 5.49 13.64 -7.62
C LYS A 126 4.70 13.17 -8.84
N THR A 127 3.63 12.43 -8.57
CA THR A 127 2.65 11.99 -9.56
C THR A 127 1.26 12.09 -8.96
N SER A 128 0.24 12.18 -9.81
CA SER A 128 -1.16 12.18 -9.41
C SER A 128 -1.60 10.82 -8.85
N THR A 129 -2.69 10.81 -8.09
CA THR A 129 -3.34 9.57 -7.63
C THR A 129 -3.74 8.66 -8.80
N ALA A 130 -4.13 9.25 -9.93
CA ALA A 130 -4.47 8.49 -11.15
C ALA A 130 -3.25 7.77 -11.71
N GLU A 131 -2.09 8.44 -11.79
CA GLU A 131 -0.84 7.83 -12.24
C GLU A 131 -0.37 6.72 -11.30
N LYS A 132 -0.44 6.91 -9.97
CA LYS A 132 -0.12 5.86 -8.98
C LYS A 132 -0.95 4.59 -9.19
N LYS A 133 -2.25 4.74 -9.46
CA LYS A 133 -3.15 3.60 -9.78
C LYS A 133 -2.77 2.91 -11.09
N ILE A 134 -2.34 3.66 -12.10
CA ILE A 134 -1.83 3.09 -13.36
C ILE A 134 -0.55 2.30 -13.11
N TYR A 135 0.36 2.81 -12.27
CA TYR A 135 1.56 2.07 -11.87
C TYR A 135 1.20 0.79 -11.11
N ALA A 136 0.27 0.84 -10.15
CA ALA A 136 -0.21 -0.32 -9.40
C ALA A 136 -0.71 -1.43 -10.34
N ALA A 137 -1.59 -1.10 -11.29
CA ALA A 137 -2.13 -2.06 -12.26
C ALA A 137 -1.08 -2.70 -13.18
N LYS A 138 0.05 -2.02 -13.42
CA LYS A 138 1.14 -2.50 -14.29
C LYS A 138 2.28 -3.16 -13.52
N ALA A 139 2.31 -3.03 -12.19
CA ALA A 139 3.44 -3.39 -11.34
C ALA A 139 3.82 -4.87 -11.47
N HIS A 140 2.83 -5.78 -11.40
CA HIS A 140 3.06 -7.21 -11.52
C HIS A 140 3.70 -7.59 -12.86
N LEU A 141 3.14 -7.14 -13.99
CA LEU A 141 3.70 -7.41 -15.32
C LEU A 141 5.10 -6.81 -15.49
N TRP A 142 5.36 -5.66 -14.88
CA TRP A 142 6.69 -5.07 -14.85
C TRP A 142 7.68 -5.97 -14.09
N ASN A 143 7.28 -6.50 -12.94
CA ASN A 143 8.11 -7.39 -12.11
C ASN A 143 8.44 -8.71 -12.84
N LEU A 144 7.49 -9.30 -13.59
CA LEU A 144 7.73 -10.51 -14.38
C LEU A 144 8.84 -10.33 -15.43
N ARG A 145 9.08 -9.10 -15.90
CA ARG A 145 10.18 -8.80 -16.85
C ARG A 145 11.52 -8.63 -16.14
N HIS A 146 11.53 -8.45 -14.83
CA HIS A 146 12.74 -8.24 -14.05
C HIS A 146 13.36 -9.60 -13.65
N GLN A 147 14.49 -9.95 -14.25
CA GLN A 147 15.16 -11.24 -14.02
C GLN A 147 15.38 -11.56 -12.53
N LYS A 148 15.93 -10.61 -11.78
CA LYS A 148 16.21 -10.82 -10.35
C LYS A 148 14.95 -11.04 -9.52
N PHE A 149 13.82 -10.44 -9.90
CA PHE A 149 12.54 -10.68 -9.23
C PHE A 149 12.10 -12.13 -9.44
N ARG A 150 12.19 -12.64 -10.67
CA ARG A 150 11.85 -14.04 -10.98
C ARG A 150 12.76 -15.04 -10.28
N GLU A 151 14.04 -14.73 -10.17
CA GLU A 151 15.01 -15.57 -9.47
C GLU A 151 14.72 -15.61 -7.96
N VAL A 152 14.44 -14.45 -7.35
CA VAL A 152 14.29 -14.37 -5.91
C VAL A 152 12.88 -14.77 -5.47
N PHE A 153 11.83 -14.41 -6.21
CA PHE A 153 10.42 -14.66 -5.87
C PHE A 153 9.70 -15.49 -6.96
N PRO A 154 10.17 -16.71 -7.27
CA PRO A 154 9.50 -17.56 -8.26
C PRO A 154 8.04 -17.85 -7.89
N GLU A 155 7.73 -17.92 -6.59
CA GLU A 155 6.37 -18.13 -6.07
C GLU A 155 5.42 -16.96 -6.36
N LEU A 156 5.95 -15.76 -6.60
CA LEU A 156 5.15 -14.57 -6.96
C LEU A 156 5.04 -14.37 -8.48
N CYS A 157 5.65 -15.25 -9.28
CA CYS A 157 5.63 -15.14 -10.75
C CYS A 157 4.40 -15.82 -11.39
N THR A 158 3.34 -16.05 -10.62
CA THR A 158 2.13 -16.71 -11.10
C THR A 158 1.37 -15.77 -12.04
N VAL A 159 1.07 -16.25 -13.24
CA VAL A 159 0.09 -15.59 -14.10
C VAL A 159 -1.29 -15.91 -13.54
N ASP A 160 -1.89 -14.97 -12.79
CA ASP A 160 -3.28 -15.10 -12.36
C ASP A 160 -4.20 -14.87 -13.56
N LEU A 161 -4.46 -15.94 -14.32
CA LEU A 161 -5.31 -15.94 -15.51
C LEU A 161 -6.75 -15.45 -15.21
N ASN A 162 -7.19 -15.52 -13.95
CA ASN A 162 -8.53 -15.08 -13.54
C ASN A 162 -8.66 -13.55 -13.38
N LYS A 163 -7.55 -12.81 -13.46
CA LYS A 163 -7.52 -11.34 -13.40
C LYS A 163 -7.26 -10.68 -14.75
N LEU A 164 -7.17 -11.45 -15.84
CA LEU A 164 -7.11 -10.90 -17.18
C LEU A 164 -8.52 -10.38 -17.57
N PRO A 165 -8.65 -9.16 -18.12
CA PRO A 165 -9.89 -8.75 -18.74
C PRO A 165 -10.17 -9.68 -19.94
N THR A 166 -11.07 -10.64 -19.76
CA THR A 166 -11.59 -11.45 -20.85
C THR A 166 -12.51 -10.59 -21.69
N VAL A 167 -12.50 -10.79 -23.01
CA VAL A 167 -13.40 -10.13 -23.98
C VAL A 167 -14.88 -10.24 -23.59
N ASP A 168 -15.24 -11.21 -22.76
CA ASP A 168 -16.59 -11.45 -22.28
C ASP A 168 -17.00 -10.60 -21.05
N ASN A 169 -16.10 -9.77 -20.49
CA ASN A 169 -16.42 -8.95 -19.32
C ASN A 169 -15.80 -7.54 -19.38
N PRO A 170 -16.45 -6.57 -20.05
CA PRO A 170 -16.00 -5.18 -20.06
C PRO A 170 -16.22 -4.51 -18.69
N PRO A 171 -15.42 -3.48 -18.32
CA PRO A 171 -15.58 -2.76 -17.07
C PRO A 171 -16.94 -2.04 -17.07
N SER A 172 -17.87 -2.52 -16.25
CA SER A 172 -19.20 -1.93 -16.11
C SER A 172 -19.11 -0.65 -15.27
N SER A 173 -18.82 0.46 -15.93
CA SER A 173 -19.29 1.77 -15.45
C SER A 173 -19.72 2.55 -16.66
N LEU A 174 -21.04 2.70 -16.83
CA LEU A 174 -21.73 3.92 -17.29
C LEU A 174 -23.22 3.62 -17.54
N THR A 175 -24.05 4.25 -16.71
CA THR A 175 -25.36 4.85 -17.05
C THR A 175 -26.58 3.94 -17.25
N LYS A 176 -27.61 4.18 -16.42
CA LYS A 176 -29.06 4.18 -16.71
C LYS A 176 -29.74 4.77 -15.47
N ARG A 177 -30.04 6.08 -15.36
CA ARG A 177 -31.14 6.84 -16.01
C ARG A 177 -32.41 6.00 -16.14
N ASN A 178 -33.25 6.06 -15.11
CA ASN A 178 -34.58 5.47 -15.08
C ASN A 178 -35.53 6.24 -16.03
N THR A 179 -36.07 5.53 -17.01
CA THR A 179 -37.30 5.91 -17.72
C THR A 179 -38.21 4.69 -17.72
N SER A 180 -39.17 4.66 -16.80
CA SER A 180 -40.28 3.70 -16.81
C SER A 180 -41.40 4.24 -17.71
N LYS A 181 -41.73 3.52 -18.78
CA LYS A 181 -43.01 3.63 -19.48
C LYS A 181 -43.75 2.29 -19.42
N GLY A 182 -44.96 2.34 -18.87
CA GLY A 182 -46.14 1.65 -19.41
C GLY A 182 -46.37 0.21 -18.98
N VAL A 183 -47.28 0.00 -18.02
CA VAL A 183 -48.35 -1.01 -18.14
C VAL A 183 -49.65 -0.41 -17.63
N THR A 184 -50.72 -0.73 -18.35
CA THR A 184 -52.02 -0.10 -18.45
C THR A 184 -53.00 -0.57 -17.36
N ALA A 185 -53.88 0.37 -17.00
CA ALA A 185 -55.19 0.33 -16.33
C ALA A 185 -55.82 -1.00 -15.90
N VAL A 186 -56.29 -1.01 -14.64
CA VAL A 186 -57.60 -1.54 -14.24
C VAL A 186 -58.25 -0.52 -13.33
N THR A 187 -59.50 -0.17 -13.65
CA THR A 187 -60.36 0.82 -12.99
C THR A 187 -61.24 0.12 -11.95
N GLU A 188 -61.34 0.66 -10.74
CA GLU A 188 -62.55 0.51 -9.92
C GLU A 188 -62.68 1.73 -8.98
N GLN A 189 -63.88 2.32 -8.98
CA GLN A 189 -64.28 3.52 -8.26
C GLN A 189 -64.86 3.14 -6.89
N THR A 190 -64.63 3.92 -5.84
CA THR A 190 -65.68 4.44 -4.93
C THR A 190 -65.14 5.46 -3.90
N GLU A 191 -65.78 6.65 -3.90
CA GLU A 191 -66.24 7.51 -2.79
C GLU A 191 -65.47 7.51 -1.44
N SER A 192 -64.80 8.61 -1.06
CA SER A 192 -65.26 9.77 -0.25
C SER A 192 -65.32 9.53 1.26
N GLU A 193 -64.51 10.26 2.04
CA GLU A 193 -64.95 11.11 3.17
C GLU A 193 -63.78 11.76 3.93
N GLN A 194 -64.10 12.88 4.58
CA GLN A 194 -63.25 13.83 5.28
C GLN A 194 -62.80 13.32 6.67
N GLY A 195 -61.71 13.86 7.22
CA GLY A 195 -61.32 13.65 8.62
C GLY A 195 -60.12 14.48 9.08
N GLN A 196 -60.35 15.29 10.11
CA GLN A 196 -59.55 16.35 10.73
C GLN A 196 -58.26 15.93 11.48
N GLU A 197 -57.24 16.80 11.36
CA GLU A 197 -56.58 17.62 12.43
C GLU A 197 -55.68 17.00 13.53
N GLN A 198 -54.71 17.83 13.94
CA GLN A 198 -53.74 17.81 15.06
C GLN A 198 -52.38 17.17 14.72
N GLY A 199 -51.24 17.87 14.70
CA GLY A 199 -50.83 19.08 15.43
C GLY A 199 -49.84 18.65 16.52
N ILE A 200 -48.56 19.02 16.42
CA ILE A 200 -47.67 19.39 17.53
C ILE A 200 -46.38 19.99 16.95
N THR A 201 -45.92 21.00 17.66
CA THR A 201 -45.07 22.12 17.29
C THR A 201 -43.57 21.87 17.45
N HIS A 202 -42.83 22.55 16.58
CA HIS A 202 -41.42 22.93 16.69
C HIS A 202 -41.17 23.76 17.96
N THR A 203 -40.10 23.52 18.73
CA THR A 203 -39.37 24.57 19.49
C THR A 203 -37.96 24.08 19.81
N ALA A 204 -37.02 25.00 19.65
CA ALA A 204 -35.59 24.81 19.61
C ALA A 204 -34.90 25.40 20.86
N VAL A 205 -33.60 25.09 20.99
CA VAL A 205 -32.53 25.85 21.66
C VAL A 205 -32.65 26.07 23.17
N ILE A 206 -31.68 25.56 23.95
CA ILE A 206 -30.92 26.42 24.88
C ILE A 206 -29.45 25.93 24.96
N HIS A 207 -28.57 26.83 24.54
CA HIS A 207 -27.13 26.87 24.78
C HIS A 207 -26.91 27.55 26.13
N LEU A 208 -26.08 27.04 27.05
CA LEU A 208 -25.47 27.89 28.07
C LEU A 208 -24.06 27.43 28.47
N ASN A 209 -23.20 28.44 28.49
CA ASN A 209 -21.78 28.50 28.75
C ASN A 209 -21.37 28.22 30.21
N GLY A 210 -20.07 28.01 30.39
CA GLY A 210 -19.32 28.36 31.60
C GLY A 210 -18.40 27.23 32.05
N LEU A 211 -17.18 27.43 32.55
CA LEU A 211 -16.43 28.62 32.99
C LEU A 211 -14.98 28.12 33.20
N SER A 212 -14.01 28.98 32.88
CA SER A 212 -12.70 29.07 33.56
C SER A 212 -12.65 30.49 34.18
N PRO A 213 -11.74 30.86 35.10
CA PRO A 213 -10.48 30.21 35.47
C PRO A 213 -10.18 30.18 37.01
N VAL A 214 -9.11 29.46 37.38
CA VAL A 214 -8.10 29.88 38.39
C VAL A 214 -6.73 29.41 37.89
#